data_AF-A0A7I8CRM7-F1
#
_entry.id   AF-A0A7I8CRM7-F1
#
_cell.length_a   1.000
_cell.length_b   1.000
_cell.length_c   1.000
_cell.angle_alpha   90.00
_cell.angle_beta   90.00
_cell.angle_gamma   90.00
#
_symmetry.space_group_name_H-M   'P 1'
#
loop_
_entity.id
_entity.type
_entity.pdbx_description
1 polymer ?
#
loop_
_entity_poly.entity_id
_entity_poly.type
_entity_poly.pdbx_seq_one_letter_code
_entity_poly.pdbx_strand_id
1 'polypeptide(L)'
;MRRRILLPASFYKRIGAAQRFDLAPAIQIIESMTTFLTLEAWLAHLEAAQQGSPHMDLTRIAQVKNALGFSFDCPVITVSGTNGKGSACAILETILLRAGYRVGCYTSPHLLAFNERARINGADATDIDLLEQFEAVERARASLKQPVALTSFEFATLAILRLFASRGLDAVILEAGIGGRLDAVNVIDTDCAIVTSVDIDHTDYLGDTREKIGFEKAGIFREGKPAICGDPAPPQSLIDHAQAIGIAQASCAADDAALCRATSKRDRSGARYAGPRRARCPADRRRLATLNPRRRPADRASQAISFPSRKTRRESQTAVESAFRQVLDGK
;
A
#
# COMPACT_ATOMS: atom_id res chain seq x y z
N MET A 1 -7.74 32.32 19.75
CA MET A 1 -6.87 33.12 20.65
C MET A 1 -5.42 32.72 20.36
N ARG A 2 -4.66 33.52 19.60
CA ARG A 2 -3.27 33.20 19.21
C ARG A 2 -2.37 33.29 20.44
N ARG A 3 -1.80 32.19 20.92
CA ARG A 3 -0.73 32.21 21.93
C ARG A 3 0.62 32.14 21.21
N ARG A 4 1.43 33.19 21.34
CA ARG A 4 2.82 33.27 20.89
C ARG A 4 3.61 32.09 21.46
N ILE A 5 4.29 31.33 20.61
CA ILE A 5 5.31 30.37 21.04
C ILE A 5 6.50 31.18 21.57
N LEU A 6 6.68 31.18 22.89
CA LEU A 6 7.87 31.75 23.53
C LEU A 6 8.98 30.70 23.50
N LEU A 7 9.95 30.87 22.61
CA LEU A 7 11.17 30.05 22.61
C LEU A 7 11.98 30.27 23.91
N PRO A 8 12.64 29.22 24.44
CA PRO A 8 13.41 29.33 25.68
C PRO A 8 14.56 30.33 25.54
N ALA A 9 14.82 31.10 26.61
CA ALA A 9 15.85 32.16 26.63
C ALA A 9 17.27 31.67 26.32
N SER A 10 17.54 30.36 26.44
CA SER A 10 18.81 29.72 26.06
C SER A 10 19.05 29.72 24.54
N PHE A 11 18.00 29.81 23.72
CA PHE A 11 18.10 29.87 22.26
C PHE A 11 18.67 31.21 21.78
N TYR A 12 18.25 32.32 22.40
CA TYR A 12 18.75 33.67 22.11
C TYR A 12 20.21 33.88 22.52
N LYS A 13 20.70 33.12 23.51
CA LYS A 13 22.05 33.28 24.05
C LYS A 13 23.15 32.66 23.17
N ARG A 14 22.77 31.82 22.20
CA ARG A 14 23.72 31.07 21.34
C ARG A 14 24.03 31.78 20.02
N ILE A 15 23.31 32.86 19.71
CA ILE A 15 23.52 33.68 18.51
C ILE A 15 24.38 34.88 18.94
N GLY A 16 25.69 34.67 18.94
CA GLY A 16 26.69 35.71 19.20
C GLY A 16 26.54 36.89 18.24
N ALA A 17 26.84 38.09 18.72
CA ALA A 17 26.72 39.35 18.01
C ALA A 17 27.58 39.41 16.72
N ALA A 18 26.99 39.04 15.58
CA ALA A 18 27.26 39.56 14.24
C ALA A 18 26.33 38.84 13.24
N GLN A 19 25.70 39.61 12.34
CA GLN A 19 24.60 39.21 11.44
C GLN A 19 23.23 39.05 12.12
N ARG A 20 22.48 40.15 12.18
CA ARG A 20 21.01 40.11 12.28
C ARG A 20 20.49 39.45 11.02
N PHE A 21 20.29 38.14 11.04
CA PHE A 21 19.40 37.50 10.08
C PHE A 21 18.01 38.08 10.31
N ASP A 22 17.41 38.65 9.26
CA ASP A 22 16.00 39.02 9.32
C ASP A 22 15.20 37.73 9.47
N LEU A 23 14.81 37.43 10.71
CA LEU A 23 14.01 36.26 11.05
C LEU A 23 12.51 36.52 10.81
N ALA A 24 12.10 37.73 10.44
CA ALA A 24 10.70 38.05 10.18
C ALA A 24 10.07 37.20 9.07
N PRO A 25 10.75 36.89 7.94
CA PRO A 25 10.21 35.97 6.93
C PRO A 25 10.08 34.54 7.48
N ALA A 26 11.07 34.06 8.22
CA ALA A 26 11.04 32.72 8.82
C ALA A 26 9.95 32.60 9.90
N ILE A 27 9.75 33.63 10.71
CA ILE A 27 8.71 33.71 11.74
C ILE A 27 7.34 33.86 11.10
N GLN A 28 7.18 34.65 10.02
CA GLN A 28 5.92 34.71 9.26
C GLN A 28 5.58 33.37 8.61
N ILE A 29 6.58 32.64 8.08
CA ILE A 29 6.39 31.29 7.54
C ILE A 29 5.96 30.32 8.64
N ILE A 30 6.57 30.37 9.83
CA ILE A 30 6.18 29.53 10.98
C ILE A 30 4.79 29.93 11.51
N GLU A 31 4.43 31.22 11.51
CA GLU A 31 3.15 31.73 11.98
C GLU A 31 2.00 31.53 10.97
N SER A 32 2.29 31.30 9.68
CA SER A 32 1.30 31.02 8.63
C SER A 32 1.03 29.54 8.40
N MET A 33 1.70 28.64 9.13
CA MET A 33 1.54 27.20 8.98
C MET A 33 0.57 26.66 10.03
N THR A 34 -0.57 26.14 9.57
CA THR A 34 -1.48 25.38 10.42
C THR A 34 -0.76 24.10 10.84
N THR A 35 -0.17 24.10 12.03
CA THR A 35 0.47 22.94 12.64
C THR A 35 -0.32 22.56 13.88
N PHE A 36 -0.71 21.28 13.96
CA PHE A 36 -1.44 20.75 15.10
C PHE A 36 -0.53 19.84 15.92
N LEU A 37 -0.66 19.92 17.25
CA LEU A 37 0.22 19.20 18.19
C LEU A 37 -0.17 17.73 18.39
N THR A 38 -1.38 17.33 17.97
CA THR A 38 -1.89 15.96 18.13
C THR A 38 -2.43 15.44 16.81
N LEU A 39 -2.32 14.13 16.60
CA LEU A 39 -2.86 13.48 15.42
C LEU A 39 -4.38 13.65 15.35
N GLU A 40 -5.07 13.56 16.48
CA GLU A 40 -6.51 13.81 16.59
C GLU A 40 -6.91 15.20 16.07
N ALA A 41 -6.15 16.25 16.42
CA ALA A 41 -6.43 17.60 15.96
C ALA A 41 -6.20 17.77 14.45
N TRP A 42 -5.18 17.09 13.90
CA TRP A 42 -5.00 17.01 12.44
C TRP A 42 -6.19 16.33 11.76
N LEU A 43 -6.62 15.17 12.26
CA LEU A 43 -7.73 14.42 11.68
C LEU A 43 -9.04 15.21 11.72
N ALA A 44 -9.37 15.83 12.85
CA ALA A 44 -10.54 16.69 12.99
C ALA A 44 -10.51 17.88 12.02
N HIS A 45 -9.33 18.47 11.78
CA HIS A 45 -9.18 19.55 10.81
C HIS A 45 -9.44 19.08 9.37
N LEU A 46 -8.86 17.95 8.96
CA LEU A 46 -9.03 17.38 7.62
C LEU A 46 -10.49 16.99 7.37
N GLU A 47 -11.15 16.38 8.34
CA GLU A 47 -12.57 16.01 8.27
C GLU A 47 -13.47 17.25 8.12
N ALA A 48 -13.23 18.31 8.90
CA ALA A 48 -14.00 19.54 8.81
C ALA A 48 -13.80 20.29 7.48
N ALA A 49 -12.61 20.18 6.88
CA ALA A 49 -12.28 20.78 5.58
C ALA A 49 -12.91 20.02 4.41
N GLN A 50 -13.34 18.78 4.61
CA GLN A 50 -13.92 17.94 3.57
C GLN A 50 -15.41 18.27 3.35
N GLN A 51 -15.68 19.33 2.58
CA GLN A 51 -17.02 19.67 2.10
C GLN A 51 -17.09 19.52 0.57
N GLY A 52 -17.90 18.57 0.08
CA GLY A 52 -18.11 18.32 -1.35
C GLY A 52 -17.85 16.87 -1.78
N SER A 53 -18.18 16.54 -3.02
CA SER A 53 -17.93 15.21 -3.60
C SER A 53 -16.43 14.92 -3.71
N PRO A 54 -16.00 13.66 -3.56
CA PRO A 54 -14.64 13.24 -3.84
C PRO A 54 -14.20 13.72 -5.23
N HIS A 55 -13.14 14.54 -5.27
CA HIS A 55 -12.51 14.91 -6.52
C HIS A 55 -11.67 13.72 -7.01
N MET A 56 -12.23 12.97 -7.96
CA MET A 56 -11.62 11.77 -8.53
C MET A 56 -10.57 12.15 -9.60
N ASP A 57 -9.44 12.70 -9.16
CA ASP A 57 -8.28 13.01 -9.99
C ASP A 57 -6.97 12.78 -9.22
N LEU A 58 -5.89 12.41 -9.93
CA LEU A 58 -4.56 12.23 -9.30
C LEU A 58 -3.67 13.47 -9.41
N THR A 59 -4.13 14.55 -10.03
CA THR A 59 -3.30 15.71 -10.37
C THR A 59 -2.85 16.44 -9.10
N ARG A 60 -3.79 16.70 -8.18
CA ARG A 60 -3.53 17.45 -6.94
C ARG A 60 -2.59 16.69 -6.02
N ILE A 61 -2.85 15.41 -5.77
CA ILE A 61 -1.98 14.56 -4.95
C ILE A 61 -0.58 14.39 -5.57
N ALA A 62 -0.48 14.24 -6.90
CA ALA A 62 0.80 14.12 -7.59
C ALA A 62 1.67 15.39 -7.44
N GLN A 63 1.07 16.58 -7.50
CA GLN A 63 1.79 17.84 -7.27
C GLN A 63 2.42 17.88 -5.86
N VAL A 64 1.66 17.51 -4.84
CA VAL A 64 2.16 17.50 -3.46
C VAL A 64 3.18 16.39 -3.25
N LYS A 65 2.98 15.18 -3.81
CA LYS A 65 4.00 14.11 -3.82
C LYS A 65 5.32 14.59 -4.42
N ASN A 66 5.26 15.28 -5.56
CA ASN A 66 6.45 15.79 -6.21
C ASN A 66 7.17 16.84 -5.36
N ALA A 67 6.43 17.71 -4.66
CA ALA A 67 7.00 18.66 -3.71
C ALA A 67 7.60 17.97 -2.46
N LEU A 68 7.05 16.83 -2.03
CA LEU A 68 7.62 16.03 -0.94
C LEU A 68 8.93 15.32 -1.33
N GLY A 69 9.11 15.02 -2.61
CA GLY A 69 10.38 14.53 -3.16
C GLY A 69 10.80 13.14 -2.68
N PHE A 70 9.87 12.31 -2.19
CA PHE A 70 10.18 10.94 -1.80
C PHE A 70 10.00 9.95 -2.95
N SER A 71 10.68 8.81 -2.86
CA SER A 71 10.52 7.67 -3.75
C SER A 71 10.71 6.36 -2.96
N PHE A 72 10.35 5.23 -3.56
CA PHE A 72 10.59 3.92 -2.97
C PHE A 72 11.74 3.23 -3.69
N ASP A 73 12.80 2.91 -2.95
CA ASP A 73 13.93 2.12 -3.45
C ASP A 73 13.67 0.60 -3.34
N CYS A 74 12.52 0.21 -2.78
CA CYS A 74 12.09 -1.16 -2.60
C CYS A 74 10.84 -1.47 -3.44
N PRO A 75 10.52 -2.74 -3.70
CA PRO A 75 9.36 -3.06 -4.50
C PRO A 75 8.03 -2.70 -3.82
N VAL A 76 7.10 -2.19 -4.62
CA VAL A 76 5.74 -1.83 -4.17
C VAL A 76 4.72 -2.81 -4.71
N ILE A 77 3.78 -3.24 -3.86
CA ILE A 77 2.67 -4.12 -4.22
C ILE A 77 1.36 -3.39 -3.94
N THR A 78 0.56 -3.15 -4.97
CA THR A 78 -0.73 -2.47 -4.82
C THR A 78 -1.88 -3.45 -4.92
N VAL A 79 -2.81 -3.39 -3.96
CA VAL A 79 -3.95 -4.28 -3.84
C VAL A 79 -5.25 -3.48 -3.99
N SER A 80 -6.01 -3.78 -5.04
CA SER A 80 -7.38 -3.32 -5.26
C SER A 80 -8.35 -4.50 -5.22
N GLY A 81 -9.65 -4.22 -5.20
CA GLY A 81 -10.71 -5.21 -5.12
C GLY A 81 -11.99 -4.64 -4.52
N THR A 82 -13.11 -5.31 -4.72
CA THR A 82 -14.34 -5.01 -3.97
C THR A 82 -14.17 -5.55 -2.56
N ASN A 83 -13.87 -6.84 -2.42
CA ASN A 83 -13.67 -7.51 -1.14
C ASN A 83 -12.30 -8.18 -1.02
N GLY A 84 -11.83 -8.38 0.21
CA GLY A 84 -10.62 -9.19 0.49
C GLY A 84 -9.28 -8.44 0.38
N LYS A 85 -9.28 -7.13 0.12
CA LYS A 85 -8.09 -6.28 0.03
C LYS A 85 -7.23 -6.32 1.31
N GLY A 86 -7.80 -5.92 2.45
CA GLY A 86 -7.11 -5.96 3.74
C GLY A 86 -6.61 -7.36 4.13
N SER A 87 -7.41 -8.41 3.89
CA SER A 87 -6.97 -9.81 4.13
C SER A 87 -5.80 -10.22 3.25
N ALA A 88 -5.80 -9.83 1.97
CA ALA A 88 -4.67 -10.06 1.08
C ALA A 88 -3.43 -9.32 1.59
N CYS A 89 -3.55 -8.04 1.94
CA CYS A 89 -2.45 -7.24 2.51
C CYS A 89 -1.86 -7.89 3.77
N ALA A 90 -2.69 -8.36 4.70
CA ALA A 90 -2.25 -9.05 5.91
C ALA A 90 -1.52 -10.37 5.63
N ILE A 91 -1.99 -11.15 4.64
CA ILE A 91 -1.33 -12.38 4.22
C ILE A 91 0.04 -12.07 3.61
N LEU A 92 0.13 -11.07 2.73
CA LEU A 92 1.38 -10.65 2.11
C LEU A 92 2.38 -10.13 3.14
N GLU A 93 1.94 -9.25 4.05
CA GLU A 93 2.76 -8.73 5.15
C GLU A 93 3.32 -9.90 5.98
N THR A 94 2.46 -10.84 6.37
CA THR A 94 2.86 -12.00 7.16
C THR A 94 3.91 -12.86 6.43
N ILE A 95 3.72 -13.14 5.14
CA ILE A 95 4.66 -13.94 4.35
C ILE A 95 6.03 -13.25 4.28
N LEU A 96 6.05 -11.96 3.94
CA LEU A 96 7.28 -11.19 3.80
C LEU A 96 8.04 -11.04 5.12
N LEU A 97 7.34 -10.74 6.22
CA LEU A 97 7.94 -10.66 7.55
C LEU A 97 8.54 -12.00 7.98
N ARG A 98 7.84 -13.11 7.71
CA ARG A 98 8.34 -14.46 8.04
C ARG A 98 9.52 -14.88 7.16
N ALA A 99 9.65 -14.28 5.98
CA ALA A 99 10.82 -14.42 5.13
C ALA A 99 12.00 -13.52 5.56
N GLY A 100 11.80 -12.62 6.52
CA GLY A 100 12.85 -11.76 7.10
C GLY A 100 13.00 -10.39 6.46
N TYR A 101 12.04 -9.97 5.62
CA TYR A 101 12.02 -8.63 5.02
C TYR A 101 11.45 -7.59 5.98
N ARG A 102 11.88 -6.34 5.82
CA ARG A 102 11.26 -5.17 6.46
C ARG A 102 10.11 -4.69 5.59
N VAL A 103 8.90 -4.57 6.16
CA VAL A 103 7.68 -4.38 5.38
C VAL A 103 6.90 -3.19 5.90
N GLY A 104 6.44 -2.33 4.99
CA GLY A 104 5.40 -1.34 5.24
C GLY A 104 4.07 -1.82 4.67
N CYS A 105 2.98 -1.70 5.42
CA CYS A 105 1.65 -2.11 4.99
C CYS A 105 0.65 -0.97 5.25
N TYR A 106 0.08 -0.41 4.17
CA TYR A 106 -0.97 0.60 4.22
C TYR A 106 -2.32 -0.06 3.97
N THR A 107 -3.23 0.02 4.96
CA THR A 107 -4.61 -0.48 4.89
C THR A 107 -5.64 0.59 5.23
N SER A 108 -6.88 0.44 4.77
CA SER A 108 -8.00 1.31 5.15
C SER A 108 -9.37 0.62 5.02
N PRO A 109 -10.41 1.04 5.78
CA PRO A 109 -10.37 1.99 6.89
C PRO A 109 -9.68 1.41 8.14
N HIS A 110 -9.65 2.18 9.23
CA HIS A 110 -9.25 1.69 10.56
C HIS A 110 -10.48 1.36 11.41
N LEU A 111 -10.32 0.54 12.46
CA LEU A 111 -11.40 0.17 13.38
C LEU A 111 -11.40 1.00 14.67
N LEU A 112 -10.26 1.12 15.35
CA LEU A 112 -10.14 1.79 16.64
C LEU A 112 -9.26 3.05 16.56
N ALA A 113 -8.12 2.95 15.90
CA ALA A 113 -7.13 4.03 15.84
C ALA A 113 -6.63 4.25 14.42
N PHE A 114 -6.43 5.51 14.04
CA PHE A 114 -5.91 5.88 12.72
C PHE A 114 -4.58 5.19 12.39
N ASN A 115 -3.75 4.97 13.41
CA ASN A 115 -2.46 4.31 13.38
C ASN A 115 -2.49 2.93 12.70
N GLU A 116 -3.61 2.20 12.81
CA GLU A 116 -3.82 0.90 12.15
C GLU A 116 -3.62 0.97 10.64
N ARG A 117 -3.81 2.16 10.04
CA ARG A 117 -3.61 2.37 8.61
C ARG A 117 -2.14 2.29 8.20
N ALA A 118 -1.19 2.49 9.11
CA ALA A 118 0.23 2.48 8.76
C ALA A 118 0.96 1.47 9.64
N ARG A 119 1.30 0.31 9.07
CA ARG A 119 2.04 -0.73 9.79
C ARG A 119 3.47 -0.83 9.28
N ILE A 120 4.42 -0.87 10.20
CA ILE A 120 5.85 -1.05 9.93
C ILE A 120 6.30 -2.29 10.68
N ASN A 121 6.78 -3.29 9.95
CA ASN A 121 7.23 -4.57 10.49
C ASN A 121 6.17 -5.28 11.37
N GLY A 122 4.89 -5.18 11.00
CA GLY A 122 3.78 -5.78 11.74
C GLY A 122 3.37 -5.04 13.01
N ALA A 123 3.83 -3.81 13.23
CA ALA A 123 3.39 -2.93 14.31
C ALA A 123 2.80 -1.64 13.76
N ASP A 124 1.74 -1.14 14.38
CA ASP A 124 1.11 0.14 14.02
C ASP A 124 2.10 1.30 14.26
N ALA A 125 2.09 2.29 13.37
CA ALA A 125 2.88 3.51 13.52
C ALA A 125 2.44 4.29 14.76
N THR A 126 3.36 5.02 15.39
CA THR A 126 3.00 5.88 16.52
C THR A 126 2.44 7.23 16.05
N ASP A 127 1.75 7.94 16.94
CA ASP A 127 1.30 9.31 16.66
C ASP A 127 2.46 10.22 16.28
N ILE A 128 3.61 10.05 16.94
CA ILE A 128 4.82 10.83 16.66
C ILE A 128 5.31 10.55 15.24
N ASP A 129 5.33 9.29 14.83
CA ASP A 129 5.74 8.90 13.48
C ASP A 129 4.87 9.59 12.42
N LEU A 130 3.56 9.66 12.66
CA LEU A 130 2.58 10.24 11.73
C LEU A 130 2.54 11.77 11.78
N LEU A 131 2.62 12.38 12.95
CA LEU A 131 2.59 13.83 13.15
C LEU A 131 3.65 14.54 12.31
N GLU A 132 4.88 14.05 12.35
CA GLU A 132 5.98 14.59 11.54
C GLU A 132 5.65 14.54 10.04
N GLN A 133 4.97 13.48 9.59
CA GLN A 133 4.58 13.33 8.20
C GLN A 133 3.45 14.27 7.81
N PHE A 134 2.44 14.42 8.67
CA PHE A 134 1.32 15.33 8.43
C PHE A 134 1.81 16.77 8.29
N GLU A 135 2.71 17.20 9.18
CA GLU A 135 3.37 18.49 9.07
C GLU A 135 4.09 18.60 7.73
N ALA A 136 4.92 17.61 7.36
CA ALA A 136 5.67 17.62 6.10
C ALA A 136 4.76 17.74 4.87
N VAL A 137 3.62 17.03 4.83
CA VAL A 137 2.62 17.14 3.77
C VAL A 137 2.07 18.56 3.68
N GLU A 138 1.70 19.16 4.81
CA GLU A 138 1.19 20.54 4.82
C GLU A 138 2.26 21.53 4.33
N ARG A 139 3.53 21.37 4.75
CA ARG A 139 4.62 22.24 4.26
C ARG A 139 4.79 22.12 2.75
N ALA A 140 4.80 20.90 2.22
CA ALA A 140 4.95 20.66 0.80
C ALA A 140 3.78 21.27 0.02
N ARG A 141 2.54 21.07 0.48
CA ARG A 141 1.32 21.62 -0.11
C ARG A 141 1.34 23.16 -0.11
N ALA A 142 1.70 23.78 1.01
CA ALA A 142 1.77 25.23 1.16
C ALA A 142 2.94 25.87 0.36
N SER A 143 3.99 25.09 0.04
CA SER A 143 5.12 25.57 -0.77
C SER A 143 4.82 25.69 -2.26
N LEU A 144 3.72 25.10 -2.73
CA LEU A 144 3.31 25.20 -4.13
C LEU A 144 2.93 26.64 -4.47
N LYS A 145 3.27 27.10 -5.70
CA LYS A 145 2.90 28.44 -6.21
C LYS A 145 1.40 28.72 -6.06
N GLN A 146 0.58 27.68 -6.26
CA GLN A 146 -0.84 27.68 -5.99
C GLN A 146 -1.14 26.46 -5.12
N PRO A 147 -1.31 26.63 -3.79
CA PRO A 147 -1.62 25.51 -2.91
C PRO A 147 -2.91 24.82 -3.32
N VAL A 148 -2.84 23.50 -3.50
CA VAL A 148 -4.01 22.68 -3.81
C VAL A 148 -4.71 22.21 -2.56
N ALA A 149 -6.02 22.00 -2.66
CA ALA A 149 -6.78 21.27 -1.64
C ALA A 149 -6.55 19.77 -1.83
N LEU A 150 -6.36 19.05 -0.72
CA LEU A 150 -6.34 17.59 -0.67
C LEU A 150 -7.55 17.13 0.16
N THR A 151 -8.13 16.00 -0.22
CA THR A 151 -9.07 15.27 0.64
C THR A 151 -8.32 14.67 1.83
N SER A 152 -9.05 14.34 2.90
CA SER A 152 -8.48 13.65 4.07
C SER A 152 -7.76 12.35 3.67
N PHE A 153 -8.30 11.62 2.68
CA PHE A 153 -7.69 10.39 2.18
C PHE A 153 -6.38 10.64 1.40
N GLU A 154 -6.35 11.64 0.51
CA GLU A 154 -5.12 12.02 -0.22
C GLU A 154 -4.03 12.49 0.74
N PHE A 155 -4.39 13.32 1.73
CA PHE A 155 -3.46 13.85 2.73
C PHE A 155 -2.86 12.72 3.59
N ALA A 156 -3.72 11.87 4.16
CA ALA A 156 -3.31 10.69 4.92
C ALA A 156 -2.41 9.75 4.10
N THR A 157 -2.77 9.51 2.84
CA THR A 157 -1.99 8.67 1.93
C THR A 157 -0.58 9.20 1.74
N LEU A 158 -0.41 10.50 1.46
CA LEU A 158 0.93 11.09 1.33
C LEU A 158 1.75 11.00 2.63
N ALA A 159 1.11 11.20 3.78
CA ALA A 159 1.77 11.10 5.07
C ALA A 159 2.30 9.67 5.30
N ILE A 160 1.46 8.65 5.08
CA ILE A 160 1.84 7.23 5.25
C ILE A 160 2.90 6.82 4.24
N LEU A 161 2.78 7.23 2.97
CA LEU A 161 3.77 6.90 1.94
C LEU A 161 5.14 7.52 2.25
N ARG A 162 5.18 8.78 2.72
CA ARG A 162 6.42 9.42 3.16
C ARG A 162 7.01 8.72 4.38
N LEU A 163 6.17 8.30 5.33
CA LEU A 163 6.62 7.49 6.47
C LEU A 163 7.32 6.23 5.99
N PHE A 164 6.72 5.48 5.06
CA PHE A 164 7.34 4.26 4.54
C PHE A 164 8.66 4.52 3.80
N ALA A 165 8.71 5.58 3.00
CA ALA A 165 9.93 5.97 2.28
C ALA A 165 11.10 6.31 3.22
N SER A 166 10.84 6.74 4.46
CA SER A 166 11.89 7.10 5.43
C SER A 166 12.40 5.93 6.28
N ARG A 167 11.84 4.72 6.15
CA ARG A 167 12.12 3.59 7.06
C ARG A 167 13.06 2.52 6.50
N GLY A 168 13.57 2.73 5.28
CA GLY A 168 14.46 1.77 4.61
C GLY A 168 13.83 0.39 4.52
N LEU A 169 12.59 0.30 4.06
CA LEU A 169 11.86 -0.95 3.93
C LEU A 169 12.40 -1.79 2.76
N ASP A 170 12.17 -3.09 2.79
CA ASP A 170 12.51 -4.01 1.71
C ASP A 170 11.31 -4.32 0.80
N ALA A 171 10.08 -4.04 1.26
CA ALA A 171 8.87 -4.08 0.46
C ALA A 171 7.77 -3.18 1.06
N VAL A 172 6.89 -2.66 0.20
CA VAL A 172 5.72 -1.87 0.60
C VAL A 172 4.45 -2.47 0.00
N ILE A 173 3.41 -2.60 0.81
CA ILE A 173 2.08 -3.08 0.42
C ILE A 173 1.09 -1.93 0.56
N LEU A 174 0.34 -1.62 -0.48
CA LEU A 174 -0.62 -0.53 -0.54
C LEU A 174 -2.01 -1.05 -0.86
N GLU A 175 -2.96 -0.91 0.07
CA GLU A 175 -4.38 -1.11 -0.19
C GLU A 175 -4.99 0.13 -0.85
N ALA A 176 -5.62 -0.03 -2.01
CA ALA A 176 -6.45 1.01 -2.60
C ALA A 176 -7.74 1.18 -1.79
N GLY A 177 -8.15 2.42 -1.53
CA GLY A 177 -9.40 2.74 -0.83
C GLY A 177 -10.62 2.39 -1.68
N ILE A 178 -10.81 3.09 -2.81
CA ILE A 178 -11.95 2.91 -3.71
C ILE A 178 -11.47 2.84 -5.17
N GLY A 179 -11.97 1.85 -5.92
CA GLY A 179 -11.61 1.69 -7.32
C GLY A 179 -10.14 1.27 -7.48
N GLY A 180 -9.36 2.07 -8.19
CA GLY A 180 -7.93 1.83 -8.40
C GLY A 180 -7.29 2.91 -9.26
N ARG A 181 -7.83 3.12 -10.46
CA ARG A 181 -7.34 4.08 -11.47
C ARG A 181 -7.14 5.48 -10.92
N LEU A 182 -8.09 5.96 -10.11
CA LEU A 182 -8.10 7.31 -9.54
C LEU A 182 -7.93 7.31 -8.01
N ASP A 183 -7.51 6.19 -7.42
CA ASP A 183 -7.24 6.11 -5.99
C ASP A 183 -5.91 6.79 -5.64
N ALA A 184 -5.83 7.45 -4.48
CA ALA A 184 -4.64 8.15 -4.03
C ALA A 184 -3.38 7.27 -4.03
N VAL A 185 -3.49 5.97 -3.73
CA VAL A 185 -2.31 5.07 -3.74
C VAL A 185 -1.75 4.84 -5.14
N ASN A 186 -2.56 5.06 -6.19
CA ASN A 186 -2.16 4.88 -7.58
C ASN A 186 -1.25 6.01 -8.11
N VAL A 187 -0.93 7.00 -7.27
CA VAL A 187 0.18 7.95 -7.51
C VAL A 187 1.56 7.29 -7.43
N ILE A 188 1.62 6.05 -6.93
CA ILE A 188 2.82 5.22 -6.89
C ILE A 188 2.81 4.25 -8.08
N ASP A 189 3.94 4.19 -8.79
CA ASP A 189 4.16 3.16 -9.78
C ASP A 189 4.50 1.85 -9.09
N THR A 190 3.57 0.91 -9.15
CA THR A 190 3.67 -0.37 -8.46
C THR A 190 4.51 -1.38 -9.24
N ASP A 191 5.20 -2.26 -8.52
CA ASP A 191 5.96 -3.37 -9.11
C ASP A 191 5.12 -4.62 -9.27
N CYS A 192 4.02 -4.76 -8.53
CA CYS A 192 3.03 -5.81 -8.69
C CYS A 192 1.64 -5.30 -8.31
N ALA A 193 0.66 -5.57 -9.17
CA ALA A 193 -0.72 -5.17 -8.93
C ALA A 193 -1.61 -6.39 -8.72
N ILE A 194 -2.50 -6.31 -7.74
CA ILE A 194 -3.43 -7.39 -7.38
C ILE A 194 -4.86 -6.83 -7.36
N VAL A 195 -5.76 -7.43 -8.11
CA VAL A 195 -7.21 -7.24 -7.98
C VAL A 195 -7.79 -8.47 -7.31
N THR A 196 -8.26 -8.35 -6.07
CA THR A 196 -8.73 -9.51 -5.27
C THR A 196 -10.06 -10.06 -5.77
N SER A 197 -11.05 -9.19 -5.99
CA SER A 197 -12.36 -9.52 -6.55
C SER A 197 -13.01 -8.29 -7.18
N VAL A 198 -13.97 -8.52 -8.07
CA VAL A 198 -14.83 -7.50 -8.66
C VAL A 198 -16.28 -7.85 -8.34
N ASP A 199 -17.00 -6.92 -7.74
CA ASP A 199 -18.43 -7.04 -7.49
C ASP A 199 -19.08 -5.64 -7.46
N ILE A 200 -20.40 -5.59 -7.52
CA ILE A 200 -21.17 -4.34 -7.53
C ILE A 200 -21.06 -3.65 -6.17
N ASP A 201 -20.35 -2.53 -6.15
CA ASP A 201 -20.15 -1.68 -4.99
C ASP A 201 -19.72 -0.28 -5.44
N HIS A 202 -19.97 0.75 -4.62
CA HIS A 202 -19.62 2.14 -4.90
C HIS A 202 -20.07 2.63 -6.29
N THR A 203 -21.30 2.29 -6.69
CA THR A 203 -21.82 2.54 -8.04
C THR A 203 -21.81 4.01 -8.46
N ASP A 204 -21.91 4.91 -7.50
CA ASP A 204 -21.86 6.37 -7.72
C ASP A 204 -20.50 6.84 -8.27
N TYR A 205 -19.43 6.08 -8.01
CA TYR A 205 -18.07 6.40 -8.43
C TYR A 205 -17.53 5.47 -9.51
N LEU A 206 -17.86 4.18 -9.41
CA LEU A 206 -17.25 3.12 -10.22
C LEU A 206 -18.14 2.63 -11.36
N GLY A 207 -19.40 3.04 -11.38
CA GLY A 207 -20.41 2.56 -12.30
C GLY A 207 -21.22 1.38 -11.77
N ASP A 208 -22.28 1.07 -12.49
CA ASP A 208 -23.35 0.13 -12.12
C ASP A 208 -23.16 -1.29 -12.64
N THR A 209 -22.01 -1.60 -13.25
CA THR A 209 -21.72 -2.93 -13.81
C THR A 209 -20.35 -3.44 -13.38
N ARG A 210 -20.21 -4.78 -13.30
CA ARG A 210 -18.92 -5.44 -13.07
C ARG A 210 -17.86 -5.00 -14.08
N GLU A 211 -18.25 -4.68 -15.31
CA GLU A 211 -17.32 -4.19 -16.34
C GLU A 211 -16.78 -2.78 -16.02
N LYS A 212 -17.65 -1.83 -15.69
CA LYS A 212 -17.19 -0.48 -15.31
C LYS A 212 -16.29 -0.52 -14.08
N ILE A 213 -16.68 -1.31 -13.10
CA ILE A 213 -15.91 -1.50 -11.86
C ILE A 213 -14.57 -2.22 -12.13
N GLY A 214 -14.58 -3.24 -12.99
CA GLY A 214 -13.39 -3.99 -13.39
C GLY A 214 -12.35 -3.08 -14.05
N PHE A 215 -12.78 -2.21 -14.96
CA PHE A 215 -11.93 -1.21 -15.59
C PHE A 215 -11.29 -0.25 -14.56
N GLU A 216 -12.08 0.28 -13.62
CA GLU A 216 -11.55 1.16 -12.58
C GLU A 216 -10.49 0.47 -11.71
N LYS A 217 -10.71 -0.79 -11.35
CA LYS A 217 -9.74 -1.56 -10.55
C LYS A 217 -8.50 -1.91 -11.36
N ALA A 218 -8.63 -2.22 -12.65
CA ALA A 218 -7.50 -2.55 -13.52
C ALA A 218 -6.50 -1.39 -13.69
N GLY A 219 -6.91 -0.14 -13.40
CA GLY A 219 -6.04 1.04 -13.50
C GLY A 219 -4.83 1.07 -12.56
N ILE A 220 -4.70 0.11 -11.63
CA ILE A 220 -3.46 -0.08 -10.85
C ILE A 220 -2.41 -0.93 -11.58
N PHE A 221 -2.75 -1.53 -12.73
CA PHE A 221 -1.81 -2.31 -13.52
C PHE A 221 -0.74 -1.40 -14.15
N ARG A 222 0.42 -1.99 -14.44
CA ARG A 222 1.57 -1.30 -15.06
C ARG A 222 2.17 -2.19 -16.14
N GLU A 223 2.53 -1.58 -17.26
CA GLU A 223 3.18 -2.28 -18.37
C GLU A 223 4.45 -3.00 -17.90
N GLY A 224 4.62 -4.25 -18.34
CA GLY A 224 5.78 -5.08 -17.98
C GLY A 224 5.83 -5.54 -16.52
N LYS A 225 4.83 -5.21 -15.69
CA LYS A 225 4.74 -5.63 -14.28
C LYS A 225 3.70 -6.74 -14.09
N PRO A 226 3.90 -7.65 -13.13
CA PRO A 226 2.89 -8.67 -12.79
C PRO A 226 1.55 -8.04 -12.39
N ALA A 227 0.47 -8.50 -13.05
CA ALA A 227 -0.92 -8.21 -12.70
C ALA A 227 -1.66 -9.51 -12.36
N ILE A 228 -2.19 -9.58 -11.14
CA ILE A 228 -2.85 -10.76 -10.59
C ILE A 228 -4.32 -10.45 -10.39
N CYS A 229 -5.21 -11.34 -10.87
CA CYS A 229 -6.64 -11.25 -10.60
C CYS A 229 -7.10 -12.49 -9.81
N GLY A 230 -7.63 -12.25 -8.62
CA GLY A 230 -8.22 -13.28 -7.74
C GLY A 230 -9.70 -13.54 -8.00
N ASP A 231 -10.35 -12.76 -8.88
CA ASP A 231 -11.75 -12.98 -9.24
C ASP A 231 -11.86 -14.26 -10.09
N PRO A 232 -12.73 -15.22 -9.73
CA PRO A 232 -12.93 -16.45 -10.51
C PRO A 232 -13.67 -16.20 -11.84
N ALA A 233 -14.30 -15.05 -12.02
CA ALA A 233 -14.99 -14.63 -13.24
C ALA A 233 -14.59 -13.17 -13.55
N PRO A 234 -13.32 -12.95 -13.94
CA PRO A 234 -12.80 -11.61 -14.18
C PRO A 234 -13.61 -10.91 -15.28
N PRO A 235 -14.05 -9.64 -15.08
CA PRO A 235 -14.72 -8.87 -16.12
C PRO A 235 -13.82 -8.71 -17.36
N GLN A 236 -14.43 -8.70 -18.54
CA GLN A 236 -13.68 -8.64 -19.80
C GLN A 236 -12.88 -7.33 -19.91
N SER A 237 -13.45 -6.22 -19.46
CA SER A 237 -12.79 -4.90 -19.38
C SER A 237 -11.47 -4.90 -18.60
N LEU A 238 -11.35 -5.70 -17.54
CA LEU A 238 -10.12 -5.85 -16.77
C LEU A 238 -9.06 -6.59 -17.60
N ILE A 239 -9.48 -7.65 -18.30
CA ILE A 239 -8.62 -8.43 -19.19
C ILE A 239 -8.16 -7.57 -20.37
N ASP A 240 -9.09 -6.87 -21.01
CA ASP A 240 -8.84 -5.98 -22.15
C ASP A 240 -7.88 -4.85 -21.76
N HIS A 241 -8.06 -4.25 -20.58
CA HIS A 241 -7.12 -3.25 -20.06
C HIS A 241 -5.72 -3.83 -19.91
N ALA A 242 -5.59 -5.01 -19.29
CA ALA A 242 -4.30 -5.69 -19.13
C ALA A 242 -3.63 -5.97 -20.49
N GLN A 243 -4.38 -6.46 -21.47
CA GLN A 243 -3.88 -6.70 -22.82
C GLN A 243 -3.45 -5.41 -23.52
N ALA A 244 -4.21 -4.33 -23.38
CA ALA A 244 -3.91 -3.03 -23.98
C ALA A 244 -2.58 -2.42 -23.48
N ILE A 245 -2.19 -2.71 -22.24
CA ILE A 245 -0.89 -2.30 -21.67
C ILE A 245 0.20 -3.39 -21.78
N GLY A 246 0.02 -4.36 -22.68
CA GLY A 246 1.04 -5.36 -23.01
C GLY A 246 1.18 -6.51 -22.02
N ILE A 247 0.22 -6.71 -21.10
CA ILE A 247 0.20 -7.85 -20.18
C ILE A 247 -0.49 -9.01 -20.88
N ALA A 248 0.32 -9.85 -21.54
CA ALA A 248 -0.16 -10.94 -22.40
C ALA A 248 -1.03 -11.98 -21.68
N GLN A 249 -0.86 -12.16 -20.36
CA GLN A 249 -1.69 -13.00 -19.51
C GLN A 249 -1.73 -12.39 -18.09
N ALA A 250 -2.80 -11.66 -17.77
CA ALA A 250 -3.12 -11.44 -16.36
C ALA A 250 -3.40 -12.82 -15.76
N SER A 251 -2.63 -13.24 -14.76
CA SER A 251 -2.88 -14.53 -14.11
C SER A 251 -4.20 -14.41 -13.37
N CYS A 252 -5.28 -14.84 -14.03
CA CYS A 252 -6.60 -14.95 -13.45
C CYS A 252 -6.64 -16.30 -12.74
N ALA A 253 -6.81 -16.30 -11.43
CA ALA A 253 -6.81 -17.53 -10.62
C ALA A 253 -7.98 -18.49 -10.92
N ALA A 254 -8.84 -18.14 -11.88
CA ALA A 254 -10.03 -18.89 -12.27
C ALA A 254 -9.69 -20.20 -12.98
N ASP A 255 -8.76 -20.19 -13.93
CA ASP A 255 -8.35 -21.36 -14.69
C ASP A 255 -6.89 -21.19 -15.13
N ASP A 256 -6.08 -22.21 -14.89
CA ASP A 256 -4.66 -22.33 -15.19
C ASP A 256 -3.65 -21.56 -14.31
N ALA A 257 -2.82 -22.37 -13.66
CA ALA A 257 -1.50 -22.04 -13.17
C ALA A 257 -0.53 -21.70 -14.33
N ALA A 258 -0.85 -20.70 -15.14
CA ALA A 258 0.03 -20.15 -16.16
C ALA A 258 0.98 -19.14 -15.50
N LEU A 259 2.18 -19.64 -15.21
CA LEU A 259 3.34 -18.92 -14.69
C LEU A 259 3.59 -17.58 -15.41
N CYS A 260 3.88 -16.56 -14.60
CA CYS A 260 4.59 -15.35 -14.98
C CYS A 260 5.56 -15.57 -16.15
N ARG A 261 5.29 -14.93 -17.29
CA ARG A 261 6.33 -14.58 -18.27
C ARG A 261 6.17 -13.11 -18.64
N ALA A 262 6.68 -12.23 -17.78
CA ALA A 262 7.24 -10.99 -18.30
C ALA A 262 8.49 -11.38 -19.12
N THR A 263 8.57 -10.87 -20.33
CA THR A 263 9.53 -11.22 -21.37
C THR A 263 10.96 -10.83 -21.00
N SER A 264 11.71 -11.72 -20.32
CA SER A 264 13.17 -11.65 -20.40
C SER A 264 13.64 -12.38 -21.66
N LYS A 265 14.16 -11.63 -22.63
CA LYS A 265 15.06 -12.20 -23.63
C LYS A 265 16.16 -12.94 -22.86
N ARG A 266 16.27 -14.25 -23.08
CA ARG A 266 17.33 -15.08 -22.52
C ARG A 266 18.69 -14.50 -22.92
N ASP A 267 19.36 -13.80 -22.02
CA ASP A 267 20.81 -13.78 -22.03
C ASP A 267 21.30 -15.05 -21.31
N ARG A 268 22.03 -15.88 -22.05
CA ARG A 268 22.75 -17.04 -21.52
C ARG A 268 24.09 -16.54 -21.00
N SER A 269 24.11 -15.94 -19.83
CA SER A 269 25.34 -15.73 -19.07
C SER A 269 25.08 -16.08 -17.60
N GLY A 270 25.64 -17.21 -17.17
CA GLY A 270 25.45 -17.73 -15.82
C GLY A 270 26.15 -16.85 -14.79
N ALA A 271 25.39 -16.25 -13.88
CA ALA A 271 25.88 -15.73 -12.62
C ALA A 271 25.00 -16.29 -11.50
N ARG A 272 25.59 -17.14 -10.63
CA ARG A 272 24.94 -17.62 -9.41
C ARG A 272 25.10 -16.55 -8.34
N TYR A 273 24.01 -15.94 -7.91
CA TYR A 273 24.03 -15.03 -6.76
C TYR A 273 24.05 -15.80 -5.45
N ALA A 274 24.97 -15.45 -4.56
CA ALA A 274 25.10 -16.01 -3.22
C ALA A 274 24.43 -15.04 -2.22
N GLY A 275 23.16 -15.29 -1.89
CA GLY A 275 22.46 -14.55 -0.84
C GLY A 275 23.12 -14.72 0.54
N PRO A 276 22.80 -13.83 1.52
CA PRO A 276 23.44 -13.84 2.84
C PRO A 276 23.26 -15.19 3.56
N ARG A 277 24.35 -15.66 4.16
CA ARG A 277 24.45 -16.99 4.79
C ARG A 277 23.41 -17.13 5.91
N ARG A 278 22.51 -18.11 5.75
CA ARG A 278 21.56 -18.57 6.76
C ARG A 278 22.26 -18.81 8.11
N ALA A 279 21.82 -18.11 9.16
CA ALA A 279 21.96 -18.62 10.51
C ALA A 279 21.02 -19.83 10.65
N ARG A 280 21.56 -21.03 10.86
CA ARG A 280 20.77 -22.24 11.14
C ARG A 280 20.14 -22.10 12.52
N CYS A 281 18.82 -22.18 12.59
CA CYS A 281 18.10 -22.46 13.85
C CYS A 281 18.27 -23.96 14.19
N PRO A 282 18.79 -24.34 15.37
CA PRO A 282 18.86 -25.74 15.79
C PRO A 282 17.63 -26.17 16.60
N ALA A 283 17.29 -27.46 16.47
CA ALA A 283 16.26 -28.25 17.16
C ALA A 283 14.83 -28.18 16.57
N ASP A 284 14.07 -29.27 16.39
CA ASP A 284 14.25 -30.65 16.84
C ASP A 284 13.50 -31.61 15.91
N ARG A 285 14.18 -32.67 15.46
CA ARG A 285 13.57 -33.80 14.75
C ARG A 285 13.31 -34.88 15.79
N ARG A 286 12.07 -35.00 16.28
CA ARG A 286 11.63 -36.24 16.92
C ARG A 286 10.30 -36.70 16.33
N ARG A 287 10.34 -37.95 15.89
CA ARG A 287 9.25 -38.81 15.41
C ARG A 287 8.11 -38.82 16.40
N LEU A 288 6.88 -38.89 15.89
CA LEU A 288 5.87 -39.82 16.39
C LEU A 288 4.93 -40.19 15.24
N ALA A 289 5.10 -41.42 14.78
CA ALA A 289 4.14 -42.14 13.97
C ALA A 289 3.04 -42.70 14.88
N THR A 290 1.93 -43.10 14.24
CA THR A 290 0.81 -43.90 14.75
C THR A 290 -0.17 -43.18 15.68
N LEU A 291 -1.39 -42.94 15.17
CA LEU A 291 -2.64 -43.50 15.70
C LEU A 291 -3.82 -43.07 14.80
N ASN A 292 -4.37 -44.04 14.09
CA ASN A 292 -5.73 -43.98 13.55
C ASN A 292 -6.46 -45.20 14.12
N PRO A 293 -7.59 -45.01 14.81
CA PRO A 293 -8.69 -45.92 14.53
C PRO A 293 -10.09 -45.29 14.59
N ARG A 294 -10.92 -45.76 13.66
CA ARG A 294 -12.40 -45.94 13.68
C ARG A 294 -13.29 -44.90 12.99
N ARG A 295 -13.81 -45.36 11.84
CA ARG A 295 -15.10 -44.99 11.22
C ARG A 295 -16.28 -45.49 12.06
N ARG A 296 -17.39 -44.73 12.10
CA ARG A 296 -18.80 -45.17 11.95
C ARG A 296 -19.75 -43.93 11.88
N PRO A 297 -21.02 -44.06 11.45
CA PRO A 297 -21.51 -43.36 10.24
C PRO A 297 -22.68 -42.37 10.45
N ALA A 298 -22.88 -41.57 9.39
CA ALA A 298 -24.11 -40.98 8.83
C ALA A 298 -24.97 -39.95 9.61
N ASP A 299 -25.38 -38.96 8.81
CA ASP A 299 -26.54 -38.06 8.90
C ASP A 299 -26.51 -36.86 9.86
N ARG A 300 -26.23 -35.68 9.27
CA ARG A 300 -27.20 -34.58 9.18
C ARG A 300 -26.76 -33.55 8.14
N ALA A 301 -27.70 -33.16 7.28
CA ALA A 301 -27.54 -32.19 6.22
C ALA A 301 -27.12 -30.82 6.76
N SER A 302 -26.05 -30.26 6.21
CA SER A 302 -25.68 -28.85 6.33
C SER A 302 -25.06 -28.47 5.00
N GLN A 303 -25.67 -27.50 4.31
CA GLN A 303 -25.19 -26.98 3.04
C GLN A 303 -23.74 -26.51 3.23
N ALA A 304 -22.80 -27.26 2.67
CA ALA A 304 -21.39 -26.97 2.76
C ALA A 304 -21.05 -25.82 1.82
N ILE A 305 -20.61 -24.70 2.40
CA ILE A 305 -19.82 -23.70 1.70
C ILE A 305 -18.63 -24.44 1.08
N SER A 306 -18.57 -24.53 -0.25
CA SER A 306 -17.51 -25.24 -0.95
C SER A 306 -16.20 -24.44 -0.84
N PHE A 307 -15.34 -24.85 0.10
CA PHE A 307 -13.98 -24.34 0.14
C PHE A 307 -13.19 -24.88 -1.08
N PRO A 308 -12.40 -24.03 -1.76
CA PRO A 308 -11.54 -24.49 -2.85
C PRO A 308 -10.62 -25.62 -2.39
N SER A 309 -10.45 -26.60 -3.28
CA SER A 309 -9.67 -27.82 -3.03
C SER A 309 -8.25 -27.53 -2.52
N ARG A 310 -7.63 -28.47 -1.80
CA ARG A 310 -6.22 -28.34 -1.36
C ARG A 310 -5.24 -28.11 -2.52
N LYS A 311 -5.60 -28.50 -3.74
CA LYS A 311 -4.80 -28.33 -4.95
C LYS A 311 -4.82 -26.88 -5.43
N THR A 312 -6.01 -26.30 -5.56
CA THR A 312 -6.19 -24.90 -5.98
C THR A 312 -5.57 -23.91 -4.98
N ARG A 313 -5.62 -24.19 -3.66
CA ARG A 313 -4.93 -23.37 -2.65
C ARG A 313 -3.40 -23.36 -2.79
N ARG A 314 -2.78 -24.49 -3.18
CA ARG A 314 -1.33 -24.58 -3.38
C ARG A 314 -0.88 -23.88 -4.65
N GLU A 315 -1.70 -23.93 -5.70
CA GLU A 315 -1.42 -23.29 -6.99
C GLU A 315 -1.46 -21.76 -6.88
N SER A 316 -2.45 -21.20 -6.17
CA SER A 316 -2.50 -19.76 -5.87
C SER A 316 -1.32 -19.28 -5.03
N GLN A 317 -0.88 -20.07 -4.03
CA GLN A 317 0.32 -19.76 -3.24
C GLN A 317 1.59 -19.73 -4.09
N THR A 318 1.70 -20.64 -5.07
CA THR A 318 2.91 -20.75 -5.93
C THR A 318 3.00 -19.60 -6.94
N ALA A 319 1.87 -19.15 -7.50
CA ALA A 319 1.82 -18.01 -8.43
C ALA A 319 2.21 -16.70 -7.73
N VAL A 320 1.68 -16.49 -6.51
CA VAL A 320 2.08 -15.37 -5.65
C VAL A 320 3.56 -15.48 -5.32
N GLU A 321 4.07 -16.62 -4.83
CA GLU A 321 5.50 -16.79 -4.56
C GLU A 321 6.41 -16.53 -5.79
N SER A 322 5.98 -16.93 -7.00
CA SER A 322 6.73 -16.71 -8.23
C SER A 322 6.76 -15.24 -8.64
N ALA A 323 5.61 -14.54 -8.57
CA ALA A 323 5.55 -13.10 -8.81
C ALA A 323 6.38 -12.34 -7.77
N PHE A 324 6.31 -12.76 -6.51
CA PHE A 324 7.09 -12.19 -5.42
C PHE A 324 8.60 -12.37 -5.63
N ARG A 325 9.07 -13.56 -6.04
CA ARG A 325 10.48 -13.76 -6.39
C ARG A 325 10.90 -12.91 -7.57
N GLN A 326 10.08 -12.80 -8.61
CA GLN A 326 10.41 -11.97 -9.76
C GLN A 326 10.53 -10.47 -9.40
N VAL A 327 9.70 -10.00 -8.46
CA VAL A 327 9.69 -8.62 -7.98
C VAL A 327 10.87 -8.34 -7.03
N LEU A 328 11.23 -9.28 -6.15
CA LEU A 328 12.30 -9.11 -5.17
C LEU A 328 13.70 -9.45 -5.71
N ASP A 329 13.83 -10.42 -6.62
CA ASP A 329 15.11 -10.91 -7.17
C ASP A 329 15.52 -10.18 -8.48
N GLY A 330 14.69 -9.27 -8.99
CA GLY A 330 14.90 -8.52 -10.23
C GLY A 330 15.67 -7.20 -10.10
N LYS A 331 16.28 -6.93 -8.94
CA LYS A 331 17.15 -5.76 -8.67
C LYS A 331 18.60 -6.19 -8.53
#